data_AF-A0AAV4MM06-F1
#
_entry.id   AF-A0AAV4MM06-F1
#
_cell.length_a   1.000
_cell.length_b   1.000
_cell.length_c   1.000
_cell.angle_alpha   90.00
_cell.angle_beta   90.00
_cell.angle_gamma   90.00
#
_symmetry.space_group_name_H-M   'P 1'
#
loop_
_entity.id
_entity.type
_entity.pdbx_description
1 polymer ?
#
loop_
_entity_poly.entity_id
_entity_poly.type
_entity_poly.pdbx_seq_one_letter_code
_entity_poly.pdbx_strand_id
1 'polypeptide(L)'
;MPHRGIAIGKMKFPEMNPFEIRAIFAIALIAFVAFGQHEPPISREEFLSVLDCAAESGDPVLCDNFLYCDNMLPFPYHVAYNECVPIYNPKGIGECTNGQQLYHSAEDRRKINDCIVSMVDSQELTDEQLTENDNFQDCIRQLGEKCFNRNT
;
A
#
# COMPACT_ATOMS: atom_id res chain seq x y z
N MET A 1 -24.90 54.52 4.27
CA MET A 1 -23.77 53.75 4.82
C MET A 1 -22.75 53.57 3.70
N PRO A 2 -21.52 54.09 3.83
CA PRO A 2 -20.54 54.07 2.74
C PRO A 2 -19.78 52.73 2.68
N HIS A 3 -19.65 52.20 1.46
CA HIS A 3 -18.82 51.04 1.14
C HIS A 3 -17.33 51.39 1.29
N ARG A 4 -16.61 50.64 2.13
CA ARG A 4 -15.14 50.64 2.17
C ARG A 4 -14.64 49.72 1.05
N GLY A 5 -14.09 50.32 -0.01
CA GLY A 5 -13.33 49.60 -1.03
C GLY A 5 -11.96 49.17 -0.49
N ILE A 6 -11.58 47.91 -0.71
CA ILE A 6 -10.25 47.38 -0.44
C ILE A 6 -9.36 47.76 -1.63
N ALA A 7 -8.34 48.57 -1.39
CA ALA A 7 -7.33 48.90 -2.39
C ALA A 7 -6.41 47.68 -2.60
N ILE A 8 -6.53 47.03 -3.74
CA ILE A 8 -5.59 45.99 -4.18
C ILE A 8 -4.33 46.72 -4.66
N GLY A 9 -3.29 46.75 -3.81
CA GLY A 9 -1.97 47.24 -4.18
C GLY A 9 -1.44 46.44 -5.35
N LYS A 10 -1.08 47.11 -6.45
CA LYS A 10 -0.37 46.51 -7.58
C LYS A 10 0.99 46.02 -7.10
N MET A 11 1.13 44.72 -6.85
CA MET A 11 2.44 44.10 -6.71
C MET A 11 3.14 44.14 -8.06
N LYS A 12 4.22 44.91 -8.12
CA LYS A 12 5.12 44.97 -9.27
C LYS A 12 5.98 43.72 -9.23
N PHE A 13 5.64 42.72 -10.04
CA PHE A 13 6.51 41.56 -10.23
C PHE A 13 7.81 42.03 -10.91
N PRO A 14 8.99 41.67 -10.39
CA PRO A 14 10.23 41.93 -11.09
C PRO A 14 10.22 41.19 -12.44
N GLU A 15 10.59 41.89 -13.51
CA GLU A 15 10.88 41.25 -14.80
C GLU A 15 12.10 40.34 -14.61
N MET A 16 11.84 39.05 -14.41
CA MET A 16 12.88 38.03 -14.33
C MET A 16 13.39 37.73 -15.74
N ASN A 17 14.71 37.69 -15.88
CA ASN A 17 15.36 37.36 -17.15
C ASN A 17 15.15 35.85 -17.49
N PRO A 18 15.22 35.47 -18.77
CA PRO A 18 14.99 34.09 -19.19
C PRO A 18 15.99 33.06 -18.64
N PHE A 19 17.12 33.49 -18.06
CA PHE A 19 18.08 32.60 -17.39
C PHE A 19 17.60 32.20 -15.99
N GLU A 20 17.02 33.12 -15.23
CA GLU A 20 16.49 32.83 -13.89
C GLU A 20 15.24 31.95 -13.94
N ILE A 21 14.38 32.15 -14.95
CA ILE A 21 13.23 31.27 -15.21
C ILE A 21 13.70 29.82 -15.45
N ARG A 22 14.77 29.63 -16.24
CA ARG A 22 15.34 28.30 -16.51
C ARG A 22 15.95 27.65 -15.27
N ALA A 23 16.61 28.43 -14.41
CA ALA A 23 17.16 27.93 -13.16
C ALA A 23 16.06 27.47 -12.19
N ILE A 24 14.95 28.21 -12.10
CA ILE A 24 13.79 27.84 -11.27
C ILE A 24 13.15 26.53 -11.75
N PHE A 25 12.96 26.35 -13.07
CA PHE A 25 12.44 25.09 -13.62
C PHE A 25 13.40 23.90 -13.40
N ALA A 26 14.72 24.12 -13.51
CA ALA A 26 15.71 23.08 -13.24
C ALA A 26 15.71 22.65 -11.76
N ILE A 27 15.57 23.59 -10.82
CA ILE A 27 15.47 23.30 -9.38
C ILE A 27 14.16 22.56 -9.06
N ALA A 28 13.05 22.95 -9.67
CA ALA A 28 11.77 22.26 -9.49
C ALA A 28 11.79 20.81 -10.03
N LEU A 29 12.46 20.57 -11.16
CA LEU A 29 12.68 19.23 -11.72
C LEU A 29 13.57 18.37 -10.83
N ILE A 30 14.66 18.92 -10.30
CA ILE A 30 15.56 18.19 -9.39
C ILE A 30 14.86 17.87 -8.07
N ALA A 31 14.03 18.76 -7.55
CA ALA A 31 13.19 18.49 -6.39
C ALA A 31 12.20 17.35 -6.67
N PHE A 32 11.51 17.35 -7.82
CA PHE A 32 10.58 16.28 -8.21
C PHE A 32 11.24 14.90 -8.37
N VAL A 33 12.52 14.86 -8.78
CA VAL A 33 13.29 13.61 -8.91
C VAL A 33 13.90 13.16 -7.57
N ALA A 34 14.16 14.09 -6.64
CA ALA A 34 14.77 13.79 -5.34
C ALA A 34 13.76 13.39 -4.26
N PHE A 35 12.50 13.81 -4.37
CA PHE A 35 11.40 13.29 -3.56
C PHE A 35 10.83 12.06 -4.26
N GLY A 36 11.49 10.91 -4.06
CA GLY A 36 11.02 9.62 -4.56
C GLY A 36 9.52 9.46 -4.29
N GLN A 37 8.77 9.15 -5.34
CA GLN A 37 7.33 8.97 -5.27
C GLN A 37 7.03 7.69 -4.49
N HIS A 38 7.04 7.75 -3.15
CA HIS A 38 6.39 6.70 -2.37
C HIS A 38 4.90 6.84 -2.60
N GLU A 39 4.30 5.81 -3.20
CA GLU A 39 2.85 5.73 -3.27
C GLU A 39 2.27 5.73 -1.86
N PRO A 40 1.08 6.33 -1.66
CA PRO A 40 0.45 6.32 -0.35
C PRO A 40 0.20 4.87 0.10
N PRO A 41 0.32 4.57 1.41
CA PRO A 41 0.11 3.21 1.88
C PRO A 41 -1.23 2.62 1.46
N ILE A 42 -1.24 1.35 1.07
CA ILE A 42 -2.50 0.65 0.76
C ILE A 42 -3.44 0.70 1.98
N SER A 43 -4.71 0.99 1.73
CA SER A 43 -5.69 0.97 2.83
C SER A 43 -5.97 -0.45 3.30
N ARG A 44 -6.45 -0.60 4.54
CA ARG A 44 -6.86 -1.90 5.07
C ARG A 44 -7.94 -2.54 4.21
N GLU A 45 -8.91 -1.74 3.78
CA GLU A 45 -10.03 -2.19 2.93
C GLU A 45 -9.53 -2.66 1.56
N GLU A 46 -8.58 -1.94 0.97
CA GLU A 46 -7.94 -2.32 -0.29
C GLU A 46 -7.16 -3.62 -0.15
N PHE A 47 -6.31 -3.74 0.88
CA PHE A 47 -5.57 -4.98 1.16
C PHE A 47 -6.52 -6.18 1.32
N LEU A 48 -7.56 -6.04 2.15
CA LEU A 48 -8.56 -7.11 2.36
C LEU A 48 -9.28 -7.47 1.06
N SER A 49 -9.56 -6.51 0.18
CA SER A 49 -10.20 -6.77 -1.10
C SER A 49 -9.31 -7.58 -2.07
N VAL A 50 -8.00 -7.29 -2.09
CA VAL A 50 -7.02 -8.05 -2.88
C VAL A 50 -6.84 -9.45 -2.29
N LEU A 51 -6.73 -9.54 -0.97
CA LEU A 51 -6.64 -10.82 -0.26
C LEU A 51 -7.89 -11.68 -0.50
N ASP A 52 -9.09 -11.12 -0.43
CA ASP A 52 -10.33 -11.82 -0.71
C ASP A 52 -10.34 -12.34 -2.16
N CYS A 53 -9.96 -11.50 -3.13
CA CYS A 53 -9.83 -11.91 -4.52
C CYS A 53 -8.86 -13.09 -4.69
N ALA A 54 -7.63 -12.96 -4.17
CA ALA A 54 -6.63 -14.01 -4.33
C ALA A 54 -7.06 -15.31 -3.64
N ALA A 55 -7.55 -15.22 -2.41
CA ALA A 55 -7.94 -16.36 -1.59
C ALA A 55 -9.19 -17.09 -2.11
N GLU A 56 -10.14 -16.38 -2.73
CA GLU A 56 -11.40 -16.98 -3.22
C GLU A 56 -11.39 -17.30 -4.72
N SER A 57 -10.42 -16.78 -5.48
CA SER A 57 -10.36 -16.97 -6.94
C SER A 57 -10.33 -18.43 -7.38
N GLY A 58 -9.81 -19.32 -6.53
CA GLY A 58 -9.49 -20.70 -6.91
C GLY A 58 -8.46 -20.80 -8.05
N ASP A 59 -7.76 -19.70 -8.36
CA ASP A 59 -6.67 -19.64 -9.33
C ASP A 59 -5.32 -19.79 -8.62
N PRO A 60 -4.60 -20.90 -8.85
CA PRO A 60 -3.28 -21.12 -8.28
C PRO A 60 -2.31 -19.98 -8.56
N VAL A 61 -2.36 -19.33 -9.73
CA VAL A 61 -1.46 -18.24 -10.10
C VAL A 61 -1.71 -16.98 -9.26
N LEU A 62 -2.98 -16.65 -8.98
CA LEU A 62 -3.29 -15.50 -8.12
C LEU A 62 -2.91 -15.79 -6.66
N CYS A 63 -3.18 -17.01 -6.21
CA CYS A 63 -2.82 -17.46 -4.87
C CYS A 63 -1.30 -17.49 -4.65
N ASP A 64 -0.53 -18.05 -5.59
CA ASP A 64 0.93 -18.08 -5.54
C ASP A 64 1.53 -16.67 -5.58
N ASN A 65 0.96 -15.76 -6.37
CA ASN A 65 1.38 -14.35 -6.38
C ASN A 65 1.10 -13.67 -5.03
N PHE A 66 -0.02 -13.98 -4.37
CA PHE A 66 -0.29 -13.48 -3.02
C PHE A 66 0.74 -14.00 -2.02
N LEU A 67 1.02 -15.31 -2.01
CA LEU A 67 2.04 -15.89 -1.13
C LEU A 67 3.44 -15.31 -1.42
N TYR A 68 3.75 -15.02 -2.68
CA TYR A 68 4.98 -14.34 -3.05
C TYR A 68 5.06 -12.93 -2.44
N CYS A 69 3.98 -12.14 -2.51
CA CYS A 69 3.94 -10.84 -1.84
C CYS A 69 4.06 -10.99 -0.32
N ASP A 70 3.32 -11.92 0.29
CA ASP A 70 3.32 -12.16 1.75
C ASP A 70 4.73 -12.49 2.29
N ASN A 71 5.56 -13.19 1.51
CA ASN A 71 6.96 -13.47 1.85
C ASN A 71 7.89 -12.24 1.82
N MET A 72 7.40 -11.07 1.38
CA MET A 72 8.14 -9.79 1.45
C MET A 72 7.83 -9.01 2.72
N LEU A 73 6.90 -9.48 3.55
CA LEU A 73 6.55 -8.79 4.78
C LEU A 73 7.76 -8.65 5.71
N PRO A 74 7.88 -7.53 6.44
CA PRO A 74 8.93 -7.39 7.43
C PRO A 74 8.81 -8.45 8.53
N PHE A 75 9.94 -8.84 9.13
CA PHE A 75 9.98 -9.88 10.17
C PHE A 75 8.92 -9.74 11.29
N PRO A 76 8.62 -8.54 11.85
CA PRO A 76 7.56 -8.39 12.84
C PRO A 76 6.18 -8.90 12.39
N TYR A 77 5.85 -8.72 11.11
CA TYR A 77 4.61 -9.20 10.52
C TYR A 77 4.60 -10.73 10.39
N HIS A 78 5.73 -11.36 10.06
CA HIS A 78 5.83 -12.82 10.05
C HIS A 78 5.66 -13.43 11.45
N VAL A 79 6.21 -12.79 12.48
CA VAL A 79 5.99 -13.20 13.88
C VAL A 79 4.50 -13.09 14.21
N ALA A 80 3.88 -11.94 13.93
CA ALA A 80 2.47 -11.73 14.19
C ALA A 80 1.58 -12.71 13.41
N TYR A 81 1.91 -13.02 12.15
CA TYR A 81 1.22 -14.00 11.33
C TYR A 81 1.22 -15.39 11.97
N ASN A 82 2.39 -15.86 12.42
CA ASN A 82 2.55 -17.18 13.04
C ASN A 82 1.80 -17.30 14.37
N GLU A 83 1.59 -16.19 15.09
CA GLU A 83 0.77 -16.15 16.31
C GLU A 83 -0.73 -16.07 16.00
N CYS A 84 -1.13 -15.27 15.00
CA CYS A 84 -2.53 -14.97 14.72
C CYS A 84 -3.25 -16.06 13.91
N VAL A 85 -2.58 -16.69 12.94
CA VAL A 85 -3.23 -17.70 12.08
C VAL A 85 -3.74 -18.90 12.87
N PRO A 86 -2.98 -19.53 13.79
CA PRO A 86 -3.45 -20.70 14.53
C PRO A 86 -4.68 -20.43 15.41
N ILE A 87 -4.93 -19.18 15.81
CA ILE A 87 -6.09 -18.79 16.64
C ILE A 87 -7.40 -18.99 15.85
N TYR A 88 -7.41 -18.60 14.58
CA TYR A 88 -8.61 -18.63 13.73
C TYR A 88 -8.62 -19.81 12.75
N ASN A 89 -7.45 -20.27 12.35
CA ASN A 89 -7.21 -21.42 11.47
C ASN A 89 -6.27 -22.43 12.15
N PRO A 90 -6.73 -23.18 13.16
CA PRO A 90 -5.88 -24.11 13.93
C PRO A 90 -5.34 -25.29 13.13
N LYS A 91 -5.89 -25.55 11.93
CA LYS A 91 -5.40 -26.56 10.99
C LYS A 91 -4.39 -25.99 9.96
N GLY A 92 -4.05 -24.71 10.07
CA GLY A 92 -3.29 -23.97 9.07
C GLY A 92 -4.17 -23.37 7.99
N ILE A 93 -3.53 -22.65 7.07
CA ILE A 93 -4.14 -22.17 5.83
C ILE A 93 -4.29 -23.32 4.82
N GLY A 94 -5.16 -23.14 3.83
CA GLY A 94 -5.32 -24.05 2.70
C GLY A 94 -4.13 -24.03 1.75
N GLU A 95 -4.25 -24.78 0.65
CA GLU A 95 -3.26 -24.82 -0.43
C GLU A 95 -3.74 -24.03 -1.65
N CYS A 96 -2.80 -23.50 -2.43
CA CYS A 96 -3.07 -22.86 -3.72
C CYS A 96 -3.36 -23.91 -4.81
N THR A 97 -4.48 -24.63 -4.68
CA THR A 97 -4.93 -25.61 -5.69
C THR A 97 -6.28 -25.21 -6.28
N ASN A 98 -6.60 -25.75 -7.47
CA ASN A 98 -7.83 -25.42 -8.18
C ASN A 98 -9.07 -25.65 -7.31
N GLY A 99 -9.81 -24.58 -7.05
CA GLY A 99 -11.07 -24.63 -6.30
C GLY A 99 -10.94 -24.74 -4.77
N GLN A 100 -9.72 -24.67 -4.22
CA GLN A 100 -9.50 -24.50 -2.79
C GLN A 100 -9.23 -23.03 -2.46
N GLN A 101 -9.77 -22.56 -1.34
CA GLN A 101 -9.49 -21.23 -0.83
C GLN A 101 -8.33 -21.26 0.17
N LEU A 102 -7.52 -20.20 0.19
CA LEU A 102 -6.34 -20.10 1.05
C LEU A 102 -6.71 -19.97 2.53
N TYR A 103 -7.82 -19.29 2.85
CA TYR A 103 -8.33 -19.14 4.21
C TYR A 103 -9.76 -19.66 4.27
N HIS A 104 -10.20 -20.19 5.41
CA HIS A 104 -11.54 -20.80 5.55
C HIS A 104 -12.71 -19.85 5.24
N SER A 105 -12.59 -18.56 5.52
CA SER A 105 -13.65 -17.58 5.26
C SER A 105 -13.13 -16.15 5.20
N ALA A 106 -13.90 -15.24 4.62
CA ALA A 106 -13.66 -13.79 4.67
C ALA A 106 -13.64 -13.24 6.11
N GLU A 107 -14.41 -13.85 7.01
CA GLU A 107 -14.42 -13.46 8.41
C GLU A 107 -13.10 -13.80 9.09
N ASP A 108 -12.56 -15.00 8.84
CA ASP A 108 -11.27 -15.41 9.40
C ASP A 108 -10.14 -14.54 8.87
N ARG A 109 -10.16 -14.19 7.58
CA ARG A 109 -9.17 -13.27 6.97
C ARG A 109 -9.16 -11.91 7.67
N ARG A 110 -10.34 -11.33 7.93
CA ARG A 110 -10.46 -10.08 8.70
C ARG A 110 -9.93 -10.23 10.12
N LYS A 111 -10.31 -11.29 10.83
CA LYS A 111 -9.87 -11.54 12.22
C LYS A 111 -8.35 -11.75 12.33
N ILE A 112 -7.77 -12.49 11.39
CA ILE A 112 -6.32 -12.69 11.30
C ILE A 112 -5.61 -11.36 11.04
N ASN A 113 -6.07 -10.59 10.04
CA ASN A 113 -5.51 -9.27 9.74
C ASN A 113 -5.57 -8.34 10.96
N ASP A 114 -6.70 -8.30 11.67
CA ASP A 114 -6.89 -7.43 12.83
C ASP A 114 -5.96 -7.81 13.98
N CYS A 115 -5.79 -9.12 14.19
CA CYS A 115 -4.81 -9.63 15.13
C CYS A 115 -3.39 -9.19 14.76
N ILE A 116 -2.98 -9.38 13.50
CA ILE A 116 -1.64 -9.00 13.02
C ILE A 116 -1.40 -7.51 13.23
N VAL A 117 -2.31 -6.66 12.74
CA VAL A 117 -2.23 -5.20 12.88
C VAL A 117 -2.10 -4.81 14.35
N SER A 118 -2.91 -5.38 15.24
CA SER A 118 -2.86 -5.05 16.67
C SER A 118 -1.51 -5.39 17.34
N MET A 119 -0.75 -6.34 16.80
CA MET A 119 0.55 -6.74 17.31
C MET A 119 1.70 -5.87 16.78
N VAL A 120 1.55 -5.30 15.58
CA VAL A 120 2.61 -4.54 14.90
C VAL A 120 2.41 -3.02 14.99
N ASP A 121 1.19 -2.53 15.25
CA ASP A 121 0.85 -1.09 15.26
C ASP A 121 1.69 -0.28 16.27
N SER A 122 2.14 -0.92 17.36
CA SER A 122 3.01 -0.28 18.36
C SER A 122 4.51 -0.47 18.10
N GLN A 123 4.91 -1.13 17.02
CA GLN A 123 6.31 -1.43 16.73
C GLN A 123 6.91 -0.40 15.77
N GLU A 124 8.04 0.16 16.14
CA GLU A 124 8.84 0.97 15.22
C GLU A 124 9.62 0.04 14.28
N LEU A 125 9.40 0.17 12.98
CA LEU A 125 10.14 -0.55 11.96
C LEU A 125 11.50 0.12 11.71
N THR A 126 12.51 -0.69 11.42
CA THR A 126 13.81 -0.18 10.92
C THR A 126 13.68 0.32 9.48
N ASP A 127 14.65 1.11 8.99
CA ASP A 127 14.68 1.57 7.59
C ASP A 127 14.64 0.41 6.57
N GLU A 128 15.31 -0.70 6.90
CA GLU A 128 15.27 -1.93 6.09
C GLU A 128 13.86 -2.52 6.07
N GLN A 129 13.20 -2.61 7.22
CA GLN A 129 11.83 -3.11 7.34
C GLN A 129 10.80 -2.19 6.69
N LEU A 130 11.03 -0.87 6.69
CA LEU A 130 10.22 0.07 5.93
C LEU A 130 10.34 -0.21 4.43
N THR A 131 11.56 -0.46 3.94
CA THR A 131 11.80 -0.83 2.54
C THR A 131 11.13 -2.17 2.17
N GLU A 132 11.22 -3.18 3.04
CA GLU A 132 10.51 -4.46 2.88
C GLU A 132 8.99 -4.24 2.81
N ASN A 133 8.45 -3.41 3.71
CA ASN A 133 7.03 -3.06 3.73
C ASN A 133 6.59 -2.33 2.45
N ASP A 134 7.41 -1.42 1.92
CA ASP A 134 7.11 -0.73 0.66
C ASP A 134 7.10 -1.71 -0.53
N ASN A 135 8.06 -2.63 -0.60
CA ASN A 135 8.08 -3.69 -1.61
C ASN A 135 6.84 -4.60 -1.52
N PHE A 136 6.43 -4.97 -0.30
CA PHE A 136 5.19 -5.72 -0.07
C PHE A 136 3.98 -4.96 -0.61
N GLN A 137 3.84 -3.68 -0.28
CA GLN A 137 2.70 -2.88 -0.74
C GLN A 137 2.66 -2.74 -2.26
N ASP A 138 3.79 -2.51 -2.91
CA ASP A 138 3.89 -2.45 -4.37
C ASP A 138 3.49 -3.80 -5.01
N CYS A 139 3.89 -4.92 -4.40
CA CYS A 139 3.50 -6.24 -4.84
C CYS A 139 1.98 -6.45 -4.74
N ILE A 140 1.36 -6.05 -3.62
CA ILE A 140 -0.08 -6.15 -3.41
C ILE A 140 -0.86 -5.28 -4.41
N ARG A 141 -0.39 -4.05 -4.71
CA ARG A 141 -1.02 -3.18 -5.72
C ARG A 141 -1.04 -3.87 -7.10
N GLN A 142 0.10 -4.41 -7.53
CA GLN A 142 0.20 -5.15 -8.79
C GLN A 142 -0.69 -6.39 -8.82
N LEU A 143 -0.83 -7.09 -7.68
CA LEU A 143 -1.76 -8.20 -7.57
C LEU A 143 -3.22 -7.74 -7.68
N GLY A 144 -3.55 -6.60 -7.05
CA GLY A 144 -4.87 -5.96 -7.16
C GLY A 144 -5.23 -5.65 -8.61
N GLU A 145 -4.31 -5.10 -9.40
CA GLU A 145 -4.53 -4.89 -10.84
C GLU A 145 -4.89 -6.20 -11.57
N LYS A 146 -4.16 -7.29 -11.30
CA LYS A 146 -4.46 -8.61 -11.90
C LYS A 146 -5.82 -9.16 -11.46
N CYS A 147 -6.19 -8.91 -10.21
CA CYS A 147 -7.45 -9.31 -9.62
C CYS A 147 -8.66 -8.61 -10.28
N PHE A 148 -8.56 -7.30 -10.46
CA PHE A 148 -9.69 -6.49 -10.89
C PHE A 148 -9.75 -6.25 -12.40
N ASN A 149 -8.64 -6.38 -13.13
CA ASN A 149 -8.61 -6.25 -14.60
C ASN A 149 -9.00 -7.52 -15.35
N ARG A 150 -9.20 -8.66 -14.67
CA ARG A 150 -9.74 -9.89 -15.30
C ARG A 150 -11.23 -9.85 -15.61
N ASN A 151 -11.93 -8.81 -15.14
CA ASN A 151 -13.38 -8.63 -15.32
C ASN A 151 -13.76 -7.62 -16.43
N THR A 152 -12.80 -7.19 -17.26
CA THR A 152 -13.01 -6.34 -18.45
C THR A 152 -12.63 -7.08 -19.71
#